data_AF-A0A8G2FH80-F1
#
_entry.id   AF-A0A8G2FH80-F1
#
_cell.length_a   1.000
_cell.length_b   1.000
_cell.length_c   1.000
_cell.angle_alpha   90.00
_cell.angle_beta   90.00
_cell.angle_gamma   90.00
#
_symmetry.space_group_name_H-M   'P 1'
#
loop_
_entity.id
_entity.type
_entity.pdbx_description
1 polymer ?
#
loop_
_entity_poly.entity_id
_entity_poly.type
_entity_poly.pdbx_seq_one_letter_code
_entity_poly.pdbx_strand_id
1 'polypeptide(L)'
;MGNGEDQHPPAASAPTLDAALLALITQCHNAILPGERLTLAIGAAHVGYIAPALATALGSFVTIERHTATIDPAEAHRLNPIATSLAAQFGYRTRGEDFDVRHAPDSPVLTQLDRGALPAFGVIGQGVHLNGYVRRADGIHLWIARRSATKKLDPGKLDNIVGGGVSAGMTPFETLLKEAAEEAAMPATLAARATETARIAYDMERPEGLRRDVLYCYDLELPDDFTPQAADGEVEAFILMPAAALPAIMTAGDAVKFNVNLVLIDFLLRHGVIDDLTGALRRALGVS
;
A
#
# COMPACT_ATOMS: atom_id res chain seq x y z
N MET A 1 -50.89 -29.74 21.32
CA MET A 1 -50.23 -28.42 21.33
C MET A 1 -48.74 -28.70 21.22
N GLY A 2 -48.18 -28.54 20.03
CA GLY A 2 -46.75 -28.75 19.81
C GLY A 2 -46.02 -27.48 20.22
N ASN A 3 -45.15 -27.60 21.22
CA ASN A 3 -44.20 -26.54 21.54
C ASN A 3 -43.06 -26.65 20.51
N GLY A 4 -43.08 -25.78 19.51
CA GLY A 4 -41.93 -25.57 18.64
C GLY A 4 -40.83 -24.93 19.46
N GLU A 5 -39.74 -25.66 19.69
CA GLU A 5 -38.50 -25.07 20.15
C GLU A 5 -37.93 -24.24 18.99
N ASP A 6 -37.98 -22.92 19.13
CA ASP A 6 -37.23 -21.98 18.31
C ASP A 6 -35.74 -22.23 18.52
N GLN A 7 -35.16 -23.10 17.68
CA GLN A 7 -33.72 -23.24 17.54
C GLN A 7 -33.20 -22.02 16.77
N HIS A 8 -32.88 -20.96 17.50
CA HIS A 8 -31.97 -19.93 16.97
C HIS A 8 -30.62 -20.60 16.63
N PRO A 9 -30.07 -20.39 15.43
CA PRO A 9 -28.71 -20.85 15.14
C PRO A 9 -27.76 -20.17 16.13
N PRO A 10 -26.74 -20.88 16.67
CA PRO A 10 -25.76 -20.27 17.54
C PRO A 10 -25.07 -19.12 16.80
N ALA A 11 -25.02 -17.95 17.41
CA ALA A 11 -24.26 -16.82 16.90
C ALA A 11 -22.81 -17.28 16.65
N ALA A 12 -22.27 -16.98 15.47
CA ALA A 12 -20.88 -17.29 15.17
C ALA A 12 -19.97 -16.69 16.25
N SER A 13 -19.10 -17.51 16.84
CA SER A 13 -18.11 -17.03 17.81
C SER A 13 -17.24 -15.96 17.16
N ALA A 14 -16.96 -14.87 17.87
CA ALA A 14 -16.06 -13.83 17.38
C ALA A 14 -14.72 -14.45 16.92
N PRO A 15 -14.15 -14.00 15.79
CA PRO A 15 -12.88 -14.52 15.30
C PRO A 15 -11.78 -14.28 16.34
N THR A 16 -10.81 -15.20 16.41
CA THR A 16 -9.59 -14.96 17.19
C THR A 16 -8.83 -13.77 16.62
N LEU A 17 -7.95 -13.16 17.44
CA LEU A 17 -7.14 -12.04 16.98
C LEU A 17 -6.33 -12.40 15.73
N ASP A 18 -5.64 -13.55 15.74
CA ASP A 18 -4.87 -14.04 14.60
C ASP A 18 -5.73 -14.18 13.34
N ALA A 19 -6.94 -14.73 13.46
CA ALA A 19 -7.85 -14.87 12.31
C ALA A 19 -8.31 -13.50 11.78
N ALA A 20 -8.56 -12.54 12.66
CA ALA A 20 -8.95 -11.18 12.28
C ALA A 20 -7.80 -10.43 11.61
N LEU A 21 -6.58 -10.52 12.14
CA LEU A 21 -5.38 -9.93 11.52
C LEU A 21 -5.05 -10.59 10.18
N LEU A 22 -5.17 -11.91 10.09
CA LEU A 22 -5.00 -12.64 8.83
C LEU A 22 -6.03 -12.22 7.77
N ALA A 23 -7.26 -11.90 8.17
CA ALA A 23 -8.27 -11.38 7.27
C ALA A 23 -7.89 -10.01 6.70
N LEU A 24 -7.28 -9.12 7.51
CA LEU A 24 -6.77 -7.82 7.03
C LEU A 24 -5.65 -7.99 6.00
N ILE A 25 -4.75 -8.97 6.23
CA ILE A 25 -3.71 -9.31 5.25
C ILE A 25 -4.37 -9.84 3.97
N THR A 26 -5.23 -10.85 4.11
CA THR A 26 -5.91 -11.50 2.98
C THR A 26 -6.72 -10.51 2.13
N GLN A 27 -7.32 -9.49 2.75
CA GLN A 27 -8.03 -8.42 2.03
C GLN A 27 -7.12 -7.70 1.01
N CYS A 28 -5.83 -7.56 1.31
CA CYS A 28 -4.84 -6.96 0.40
C CYS A 28 -4.32 -7.93 -0.66
N HIS A 29 -4.61 -9.23 -0.56
CA HIS A 29 -4.21 -10.29 -1.48
C HIS A 29 -5.40 -10.93 -2.19
N ASN A 30 -6.41 -10.12 -2.55
CA ASN A 30 -7.65 -10.61 -3.14
C ASN A 30 -7.62 -10.67 -4.68
N ALA A 31 -6.52 -10.27 -5.32
CA ALA A 31 -6.40 -10.34 -6.78
C ALA A 31 -6.10 -11.75 -7.28
N ILE A 32 -6.71 -12.11 -8.41
CA ILE A 32 -6.41 -13.32 -9.17
C ILE A 32 -5.64 -12.89 -10.42
N LEU A 33 -4.38 -13.29 -10.53
CA LEU A 33 -3.50 -12.90 -11.64
C LEU A 33 -3.22 -14.09 -12.57
N PRO A 34 -3.27 -13.90 -13.91
CA PRO A 34 -3.68 -12.67 -14.60
C PRO A 34 -5.21 -12.43 -14.56
N GLY A 35 -6.00 -13.42 -14.13
CA GLY A 35 -7.47 -13.33 -14.16
C GLY A 35 -7.96 -13.19 -15.60
N GLU A 36 -8.85 -12.22 -15.86
CA GLU A 36 -9.32 -11.88 -17.22
C GLU A 36 -8.41 -10.89 -17.95
N ARG A 37 -7.27 -10.52 -17.36
CA ARG A 37 -6.35 -9.51 -17.92
C ARG A 37 -5.37 -10.14 -18.90
N LEU A 38 -4.88 -9.30 -19.81
CA LEU A 38 -3.69 -9.58 -20.59
C LEU A 38 -2.45 -9.19 -19.77
N THR A 39 -1.38 -9.95 -19.96
CA THR A 39 -0.05 -9.55 -19.51
C THR A 39 0.37 -8.31 -20.31
N LEU A 40 0.84 -7.27 -19.64
CA LEU A 40 1.46 -6.10 -20.27
C LEU A 40 2.97 -6.26 -20.23
N ALA A 41 3.62 -6.15 -21.39
CA ALA A 41 5.06 -6.25 -21.51
C ALA A 41 5.66 -5.05 -22.27
N ILE A 42 6.91 -4.73 -21.98
CA ILE A 42 7.78 -3.86 -22.78
C ILE A 42 8.91 -4.73 -23.31
N GLY A 43 8.89 -5.05 -24.60
CA GLY A 43 9.72 -6.12 -25.17
C GLY A 43 9.47 -7.46 -24.46
N ALA A 44 10.51 -8.05 -23.89
CA ALA A 44 10.40 -9.30 -23.12
C ALA A 44 10.06 -9.10 -21.63
N ALA A 45 10.08 -7.86 -21.14
CA ALA A 45 9.88 -7.56 -19.72
C ALA A 45 8.40 -7.43 -19.38
N HIS A 46 7.88 -8.31 -18.53
CA HIS A 46 6.53 -8.18 -17.96
C HIS A 46 6.49 -6.98 -17.00
N VAL A 47 5.59 -6.03 -17.22
CA VAL A 47 5.49 -4.82 -16.39
C VAL A 47 4.15 -4.66 -15.67
N GLY A 48 3.10 -5.36 -16.11
CA GLY A 48 1.81 -5.29 -15.44
C GLY A 48 0.72 -6.14 -16.09
N TYR A 49 -0.53 -5.83 -15.76
CA TYR A 49 -1.71 -6.53 -16.28
C TYR A 49 -2.78 -5.54 -16.68
N ILE A 50 -3.30 -5.67 -17.91
CA ILE A 50 -4.30 -4.75 -18.45
C ILE A 50 -5.59 -5.46 -18.85
N ALA A 51 -6.71 -4.79 -18.64
CA ALA A 51 -8.00 -5.28 -19.12
C ALA A 51 -8.00 -5.38 -20.67
N PRO A 52 -8.66 -6.39 -21.27
CA PRO A 52 -8.72 -6.55 -22.72
C PRO A 52 -9.26 -5.31 -23.46
N ALA A 53 -10.22 -4.60 -22.87
CA ALA A 53 -10.74 -3.35 -23.42
C ALA A 53 -9.68 -2.24 -23.48
N LEU A 54 -8.83 -2.13 -22.45
CA LEU A 54 -7.73 -1.15 -22.44
C LEU A 54 -6.67 -1.52 -23.48
N ALA A 55 -6.30 -2.80 -23.57
CA ALA A 55 -5.38 -3.28 -24.59
C ALA A 55 -5.89 -2.98 -26.01
N THR A 56 -7.19 -3.17 -26.24
CA THR A 56 -7.82 -2.85 -27.53
C THR A 56 -7.75 -1.35 -27.83
N ALA A 57 -7.96 -0.49 -26.82
CA ALA A 57 -7.89 0.96 -26.98
C ALA A 57 -6.46 1.49 -27.21
N LEU A 58 -5.43 0.76 -26.77
CA LEU A 58 -4.04 1.08 -27.12
C LEU A 58 -3.77 0.89 -28.64
N GLY A 59 -4.61 0.13 -29.35
CA GLY A 59 -4.55 0.01 -30.80
C GLY A 59 -3.19 -0.47 -31.29
N SER A 60 -2.63 0.19 -32.31
CA SER A 60 -1.32 -0.16 -32.88
C SER A 60 -0.11 0.14 -31.98
N PHE A 61 -0.33 0.73 -30.79
CA PHE A 61 0.75 0.95 -29.82
C PHE A 61 1.22 -0.37 -29.17
N VAL A 62 0.36 -1.39 -29.16
CA VAL A 62 0.69 -2.73 -28.64
C VAL A 62 0.49 -3.79 -29.71
N THR A 63 1.33 -4.81 -29.70
CA THR A 63 1.07 -6.06 -30.42
C THR A 63 0.42 -7.04 -29.43
N ILE A 64 -0.75 -7.57 -29.79
CA ILE A 64 -1.46 -8.54 -28.94
C ILE A 64 -1.27 -9.94 -29.52
N GLU A 65 -0.55 -10.79 -28.79
CA GLU A 65 -0.35 -12.20 -29.12
C GLU A 65 -0.74 -13.09 -27.94
N ARG A 66 -1.64 -14.05 -28.20
CA ARG A 66 -2.21 -14.98 -27.21
C ARG A 66 -2.90 -14.26 -26.04
N HIS A 67 -2.13 -13.94 -25.00
CA HIS A 67 -2.58 -13.30 -23.77
C HIS A 67 -1.61 -12.21 -23.28
N THR A 68 -0.80 -11.67 -24.19
CA THR A 68 0.18 -10.61 -23.90
C THR A 68 -0.04 -9.44 -24.85
N ALA A 69 -0.14 -8.25 -24.29
CA ALA A 69 -0.04 -6.98 -25.01
C ALA A 69 1.40 -6.45 -24.83
N THR A 70 2.14 -6.39 -25.93
CA THR A 70 3.56 -6.01 -25.92
C THR A 70 3.76 -4.64 -26.54
N ILE A 71 4.37 -3.74 -25.78
CA ILE A 71 4.87 -2.44 -26.24
C ILE A 71 6.29 -2.64 -26.79
N ASP A 72 6.60 -2.05 -27.94
CA ASP A 72 7.97 -1.99 -28.45
C ASP A 72 8.84 -1.15 -27.49
N PRO A 73 9.99 -1.65 -27.01
CA PRO A 73 10.91 -0.86 -26.18
C PRO A 73 11.25 0.53 -26.74
N ALA A 74 11.33 0.70 -28.06
CA ALA A 74 11.60 1.99 -28.69
C ALA A 74 10.45 3.01 -28.48
N GLU A 75 9.22 2.52 -28.33
CA GLU A 75 8.01 3.32 -28.18
C GLU A 75 7.57 3.49 -26.72
N ALA A 76 8.23 2.81 -25.77
CA ALA A 76 7.83 2.77 -24.37
C ALA A 76 7.66 4.15 -23.71
N HIS A 77 8.45 5.14 -24.14
CA HIS A 77 8.38 6.54 -23.69
C HIS A 77 7.02 7.20 -23.95
N ARG A 78 6.21 6.66 -24.86
CA ARG A 78 4.87 7.17 -25.20
C ARG A 78 3.76 6.61 -24.32
N LEU A 79 4.07 5.67 -23.42
CA LEU A 79 3.05 5.04 -22.57
C LEU A 79 2.29 6.08 -21.74
N ASN A 80 2.99 6.98 -21.04
CA ASN A 80 2.36 7.97 -20.18
C ASN A 80 1.40 8.93 -20.92
N PRO A 81 1.79 9.60 -22.03
CA PRO A 81 0.88 10.47 -22.75
C PRO A 81 -0.32 9.71 -23.35
N ILE A 82 -0.13 8.47 -23.80
CA ILE A 82 -1.23 7.63 -24.30
C ILE A 82 -2.18 7.29 -23.15
N ALA A 83 -1.68 6.81 -22.01
CA ALA A 83 -2.49 6.53 -20.83
C ALA A 83 -3.26 7.78 -20.36
N THR A 84 -2.60 8.93 -20.30
CA THR A 84 -3.24 10.21 -19.97
C THR A 84 -4.42 10.52 -20.89
N SER A 85 -4.28 10.27 -22.20
CA SER A 85 -5.36 10.49 -23.17
C SER A 85 -6.57 9.55 -22.99
N LEU A 86 -6.35 8.38 -22.39
CA LEU A 86 -7.36 7.34 -22.16
C LEU A 86 -8.05 7.45 -20.79
N ALA A 87 -7.58 8.33 -19.91
CA ALA A 87 -8.05 8.44 -18.53
C ALA A 87 -9.57 8.58 -18.41
N ALA A 88 -10.18 9.51 -19.16
CA ALA A 88 -11.62 9.73 -19.14
C ALA A 88 -12.42 8.51 -19.65
N GLN A 89 -11.90 7.80 -20.66
CA GLN A 89 -12.56 6.62 -21.24
C GLN A 89 -12.58 5.44 -20.26
N PHE A 90 -11.52 5.28 -19.45
CA PHE A 90 -11.36 4.16 -18.52
C PHE A 90 -11.62 4.54 -17.06
N GLY A 91 -12.12 5.75 -16.80
CA GLY A 91 -12.62 6.15 -15.49
C GLY A 91 -11.55 6.41 -14.42
N TYR A 92 -10.27 6.49 -14.77
CA TYR A 92 -9.22 6.92 -13.85
C TYR A 92 -8.90 8.40 -14.02
N ARG A 93 -8.32 9.02 -12.98
CA ARG A 93 -7.94 10.43 -12.99
C ARG A 93 -6.44 10.53 -12.88
N THR A 94 -5.83 11.32 -13.76
CA THR A 94 -4.42 11.65 -13.65
C THR A 94 -4.14 12.48 -12.40
N ARG A 95 -2.90 12.38 -11.91
CA ARG A 95 -2.45 13.07 -10.69
C ARG A 95 -1.35 14.09 -10.95
N GLY A 96 -0.77 14.13 -12.16
CA GLY A 96 0.36 14.99 -12.49
C GLY A 96 1.62 14.57 -11.74
N GLU A 97 1.71 13.30 -11.37
CA GLU A 97 2.80 12.72 -10.61
C GLU A 97 3.12 11.37 -11.24
N ASP A 98 4.27 11.27 -11.90
CA ASP A 98 4.68 10.07 -12.60
C ASP A 98 5.41 9.09 -11.68
N PHE A 99 5.26 7.80 -11.94
CA PHE A 99 5.92 6.69 -11.25
C PHE A 99 6.72 5.88 -12.28
N ASP A 100 7.85 5.30 -11.83
CA ASP A 100 8.66 4.44 -12.67
C ASP A 100 7.98 3.09 -12.93
N VAL A 101 7.93 2.67 -14.19
CA VAL A 101 7.46 1.35 -14.61
C VAL A 101 8.65 0.41 -14.79
N ARG A 102 8.61 -0.72 -14.08
CA ARG A 102 9.72 -1.69 -13.97
C ARG A 102 9.20 -3.13 -14.11
N HIS A 103 10.09 -4.07 -14.41
CA HIS A 103 9.75 -5.51 -14.42
C HIS A 103 9.59 -6.06 -12.99
N ALA A 104 10.54 -5.69 -12.14
CA ALA A 104 10.60 -5.98 -10.71
C ALA A 104 11.01 -4.70 -9.95
N PRO A 105 10.76 -4.60 -8.63
CA PRO A 105 10.94 -3.35 -7.88
C PRO A 105 12.33 -2.70 -8.03
N ASP A 106 13.39 -3.51 -7.99
CA ASP A 106 14.78 -3.03 -8.10
C ASP A 106 15.37 -3.13 -9.52
N SER A 107 14.56 -3.53 -10.51
CA SER A 107 15.01 -3.64 -11.91
C SER A 107 15.06 -2.26 -12.61
N PRO A 108 15.79 -2.10 -13.72
CA PRO A 108 15.87 -0.83 -14.44
C PRO A 108 14.50 -0.24 -14.83
N VAL A 109 14.43 1.10 -14.87
CA VAL A 109 13.25 1.83 -15.37
C VAL A 109 13.09 1.56 -16.86
N LEU A 110 11.88 1.16 -17.27
CA LEU A 110 11.54 0.91 -18.67
C LEU A 110 10.74 2.06 -19.29
N THR A 111 9.90 2.71 -18.49
CA THR A 111 9.16 3.93 -18.83
C THR A 111 8.57 4.53 -17.55
N GLN A 112 7.76 5.57 -17.69
CA GLN A 112 7.03 6.21 -16.60
C GLN A 112 5.53 6.20 -16.89
N LEU A 113 4.72 6.29 -15.84
CA LEU A 113 3.27 6.34 -15.93
C LEU A 113 2.69 7.19 -14.79
N ASP A 114 1.70 8.02 -15.09
CA ASP A 114 0.99 8.80 -14.07
C ASP A 114 0.44 7.90 -12.96
N ARG A 115 0.63 8.31 -11.71
CA ARG A 115 0.23 7.60 -10.48
C ARG A 115 -1.23 7.15 -10.51
N GLY A 116 -2.12 7.96 -11.10
CA GLY A 116 -3.54 7.66 -11.22
C GLY A 116 -3.85 6.54 -12.20
N ALA A 117 -2.97 6.29 -13.17
CA ALA A 117 -3.12 5.24 -14.17
C ALA A 117 -2.54 3.89 -13.73
N LEU A 118 -1.66 3.85 -12.70
CA LEU A 118 -1.01 2.61 -12.26
C LEU A 118 -1.98 1.43 -12.08
N PRO A 119 -3.15 1.59 -11.41
CA PRO A 119 -4.05 0.47 -11.20
C PRO A 119 -4.77 0.00 -12.47
N ALA A 120 -5.00 0.90 -13.42
CA ALA A 120 -5.59 0.55 -14.72
C ALA A 120 -4.59 -0.25 -15.58
N PHE A 121 -3.30 0.03 -15.43
CA PHE A 121 -2.23 -0.68 -16.13
C PHE A 121 -1.70 -1.90 -15.37
N GLY A 122 -2.13 -2.09 -14.11
CA GLY A 122 -1.69 -3.16 -13.23
C GLY A 122 -0.17 -3.23 -13.09
N VAL A 123 0.51 -2.09 -13.14
CA VAL A 123 1.97 -2.00 -12.98
C VAL A 123 2.33 -1.93 -11.50
N ILE A 124 3.61 -2.21 -11.19
CA ILE A 124 4.09 -2.13 -9.80
C ILE A 124 4.08 -0.68 -9.32
N GLY A 125 3.33 -0.39 -8.27
CA GLY A 125 3.47 0.82 -7.46
C GLY A 125 4.49 0.62 -6.35
N GLN A 126 5.25 1.66 -6.00
CA GLN A 126 6.15 1.63 -4.86
C GLN A 126 5.75 2.71 -3.86
N GLY A 127 5.81 2.39 -2.57
CA GLY A 127 5.50 3.32 -1.50
C GLY A 127 6.39 3.10 -0.29
N VAL A 128 6.50 4.12 0.54
CA VAL A 128 7.30 4.12 1.77
C VAL A 128 6.40 4.31 2.96
N HIS A 129 6.72 3.66 4.07
CA HIS A 129 5.98 3.77 5.31
C HIS A 129 6.94 3.83 6.49
N LEU A 130 6.74 4.77 7.41
CA LEU A 130 7.55 4.91 8.63
C LEU A 130 6.75 4.49 9.86
N ASN A 131 7.31 3.61 10.68
CA ASN A 131 6.88 3.41 12.05
C ASN A 131 7.73 4.30 12.96
N GLY A 132 7.19 5.46 13.33
CA GLY A 132 7.80 6.33 14.34
C GLY A 132 7.34 5.93 15.74
N TYR A 133 8.24 5.42 16.57
CA TYR A 133 7.89 4.89 17.88
C TYR A 133 8.77 5.45 19.00
N VAL A 134 8.26 5.40 20.24
CA VAL A 134 9.01 5.73 21.46
C VAL A 134 8.86 4.57 22.46
N ARG A 135 9.84 4.41 23.36
CA ARG A 135 9.80 3.41 24.44
C ARG A 135 9.49 4.10 25.76
N ARG A 136 8.35 3.77 26.34
CA ARG A 136 7.90 4.28 27.64
C ARG A 136 7.94 3.17 28.69
N ALA A 137 7.75 3.54 29.96
CA ALA A 137 7.77 2.59 31.07
C ALA A 137 6.72 1.47 30.94
N ASP A 138 5.61 1.75 30.26
CA ASP A 138 4.49 0.84 29.98
C ASP A 138 4.59 0.17 28.59
N GLY A 139 5.68 0.37 27.86
CA GLY A 139 5.98 -0.31 26.60
C GLY A 139 6.11 0.62 25.39
N ILE A 140 6.04 0.01 24.20
CA ILE A 140 6.22 0.72 22.93
C ILE A 140 4.95 1.53 22.61
N HIS A 141 5.14 2.77 22.19
CA HIS A 141 4.10 3.63 21.66
C HIS A 141 4.43 4.05 20.24
N LEU A 142 3.44 4.09 19.35
CA LEU A 142 3.59 4.58 17.98
C LEU A 142 2.89 5.91 17.80
N TRP A 143 3.54 6.82 17.09
CA TRP A 143 2.89 7.96 16.49
C TRP A 143 2.10 7.49 15.26
N ILE A 144 0.79 7.71 15.30
CA ILE A 144 -0.16 7.35 14.25
C ILE A 144 -0.72 8.64 13.68
N ALA A 145 -0.66 8.81 12.36
CA ALA A 145 -1.28 9.94 11.69
C ALA A 145 -2.78 9.69 11.51
N ARG A 146 -3.59 10.73 11.61
CA ARG A 146 -4.96 10.76 11.09
C ARG A 146 -4.96 11.47 9.76
N ARG A 147 -5.35 10.77 8.70
CA ARG A 147 -5.41 11.31 7.34
C ARG A 147 -6.42 12.45 7.28
N SER A 148 -6.07 13.54 6.60
CA SER A 148 -6.98 14.65 6.36
C SER A 148 -8.28 14.18 5.68
N ALA A 149 -9.40 14.80 6.05
CA ALA A 149 -10.71 14.52 5.45
C ALA A 149 -10.76 14.81 3.93
N THR A 150 -9.80 15.59 3.41
CA THR A 150 -9.70 15.94 1.97
C THR A 150 -8.83 14.97 1.18
N LYS A 151 -8.19 13.96 1.82
CA LYS A 151 -7.38 12.95 1.11
C LYS A 151 -8.25 12.14 0.15
N LYS A 152 -7.72 11.92 -1.06
CA LYS A 152 -8.40 11.20 -2.15
C LYS A 152 -8.63 9.71 -1.85
N LEU A 153 -7.76 9.10 -1.04
CA LEU A 153 -7.84 7.69 -0.65
C LEU A 153 -7.99 7.61 0.86
N ASP A 154 -8.99 6.88 1.34
CA ASP A 154 -9.20 6.60 2.78
C ASP A 154 -9.16 7.85 3.69
N PRO A 155 -10.03 8.87 3.49
CA PRO A 155 -10.07 10.07 4.33
C PRO A 155 -10.43 9.75 5.79
N GLY A 156 -9.81 10.45 6.75
CA GLY A 156 -10.07 10.30 8.19
C GLY A 156 -9.53 9.01 8.84
N LYS A 157 -9.00 8.07 8.04
CA LYS A 157 -8.40 6.82 8.53
C LYS A 157 -7.05 7.06 9.19
N LEU A 158 -6.66 6.13 10.04
CA LEU A 158 -5.35 6.07 10.66
C LEU A 158 -4.30 5.59 9.65
N ASP A 159 -3.12 6.18 9.73
CA ASP A 159 -1.96 5.92 8.87
C ASP A 159 -0.67 5.83 9.70
N ASN A 160 0.41 5.42 9.07
CA ASN A 160 1.76 5.55 9.61
C ASN A 160 2.10 7.02 9.91
N ILE A 161 3.12 7.30 10.73
CA ILE A 161 3.55 8.70 10.99
C ILE A 161 3.94 9.42 9.69
N VAL A 162 4.50 8.68 8.73
CA VAL A 162 4.87 9.13 7.39
C VAL A 162 4.53 8.03 6.40
N GLY A 163 3.91 8.37 5.27
CA GLY A 163 3.55 7.41 4.23
C GLY A 163 3.36 8.04 2.84
N GLY A 164 4.24 7.70 1.90
CA GLY A 164 4.25 8.32 0.57
C GLY A 164 4.40 7.31 -0.57
N GLY A 165 4.07 7.73 -1.79
CA GLY A 165 4.36 6.95 -2.98
C GLY A 165 5.70 7.38 -3.60
N VAL A 166 6.46 6.44 -4.16
CA VAL A 166 7.77 6.73 -4.74
C VAL A 166 7.59 7.25 -6.17
N SER A 167 7.68 8.57 -6.33
CA SER A 167 7.60 9.23 -7.63
C SER A 167 8.80 8.85 -8.51
N ALA A 168 8.62 8.99 -9.82
CA ALA A 168 9.61 8.65 -10.83
C ALA A 168 10.97 9.34 -10.58
N GLY A 169 12.06 8.59 -10.67
CA GLY A 169 13.41 9.09 -10.43
C GLY A 169 13.80 9.28 -8.96
N MET A 170 12.91 9.04 -7.99
CA MET A 170 13.26 9.01 -6.57
C MET A 170 13.57 7.59 -6.10
N THR A 171 14.49 7.46 -5.14
CA THR A 171 14.64 6.23 -4.36
C THR A 171 13.62 6.19 -3.22
N PRO A 172 13.27 4.99 -2.69
CA PRO A 172 12.41 4.88 -1.51
C PRO A 172 12.92 5.72 -0.32
N PHE A 173 14.23 5.74 -0.06
CA PHE A 173 14.75 6.52 1.06
C PHE A 173 14.67 8.03 0.83
N GLU A 174 14.92 8.52 -0.39
CA GLU A 174 14.72 9.95 -0.72
C GLU A 174 13.25 10.36 -0.57
N THR A 175 12.31 9.50 -1.01
CA THR A 175 10.88 9.71 -0.78
C THR A 175 10.58 9.76 0.72
N LEU A 176 11.10 8.83 1.52
CA LEU A 176 10.90 8.83 2.97
C LEU A 176 11.34 10.15 3.61
N LEU A 177 12.52 10.68 3.24
CA LEU A 177 13.04 11.94 3.79
C LEU A 177 12.17 13.14 3.40
N LYS A 178 11.72 13.19 2.14
CA LYS A 178 10.84 14.23 1.62
C LYS A 178 9.50 14.23 2.37
N GLU A 179 8.84 13.08 2.42
CA GLU A 179 7.52 12.91 3.06
C GLU A 179 7.60 13.13 4.58
N ALA A 180 8.70 12.75 5.22
CA ALA A 180 8.87 12.99 6.66
C ALA A 180 8.93 14.49 6.99
N ALA A 181 9.52 15.30 6.11
CA ALA A 181 9.53 16.75 6.25
C ALA A 181 8.13 17.35 5.97
N GLU A 182 7.45 16.90 4.92
CA GLU A 182 6.15 17.43 4.46
C GLU A 182 4.99 17.05 5.39
N GLU A 183 4.88 15.77 5.78
CA GLU A 183 3.72 15.28 6.54
C GLU A 183 3.87 15.49 8.05
N ALA A 184 5.08 15.37 8.59
CA ALA A 184 5.34 15.29 10.04
C ALA A 184 6.28 16.37 10.58
N ALA A 185 6.71 17.33 9.75
CA ALA A 185 7.72 18.35 10.09
C ALA A 185 9.01 17.75 10.69
N MET A 186 9.38 16.53 10.26
CA MET A 186 10.52 15.82 10.81
C MET A 186 11.84 16.40 10.27
N PRO A 187 12.79 16.77 11.13
CA PRO A 187 14.11 17.22 10.66
C PRO A 187 14.83 16.13 9.86
N ALA A 188 15.48 16.51 8.76
CA ALA A 188 16.20 15.56 7.90
C ALA A 188 17.25 14.72 8.65
N THR A 189 17.94 15.32 9.64
CA THR A 189 18.91 14.61 10.49
C THR A 189 18.27 13.53 11.38
N LEU A 190 17.01 13.72 11.76
CA LEU A 190 16.24 12.73 12.50
C LEU A 190 15.72 11.64 11.56
N ALA A 191 15.08 12.03 10.45
CA ALA A 191 14.55 11.10 9.45
C ALA A 191 15.64 10.19 8.85
N ALA A 192 16.87 10.70 8.67
CA ALA A 192 18.01 9.94 8.17
C ALA A 192 18.45 8.77 9.06
N ARG A 193 17.95 8.68 10.31
CA ARG A 193 18.22 7.56 11.22
C ARG A 193 17.25 6.38 11.01
N ALA A 194 16.23 6.54 10.17
CA ALA A 194 15.27 5.48 9.89
C ALA A 194 15.97 4.29 9.23
N THR A 195 15.59 3.08 9.65
CA THR A 195 16.17 1.82 9.13
C THR A 195 15.10 1.04 8.38
N GLU A 196 15.42 0.56 7.17
CA GLU A 196 14.52 -0.32 6.42
C GLU A 196 14.39 -1.66 7.16
N THR A 197 13.15 -2.07 7.45
CA THR A 197 12.87 -3.28 8.26
C THR A 197 12.17 -4.36 7.47
N ALA A 198 11.39 -4.00 6.45
CA ALA A 198 10.64 -4.96 5.64
C ALA A 198 10.29 -4.39 4.26
N ARG A 199 10.06 -5.29 3.31
CA ARG A 199 9.38 -5.00 2.04
C ARG A 199 8.14 -5.88 1.97
N ILE A 200 6.97 -5.26 1.89
CA ILE A 200 5.69 -5.98 1.85
C ILE A 200 5.07 -5.74 0.48
N ALA A 201 4.81 -6.81 -0.27
CA ALA A 201 4.19 -6.76 -1.59
C ALA A 201 2.77 -7.32 -1.54
N TYR A 202 1.83 -6.69 -2.23
CA TYR A 202 0.46 -7.20 -2.35
C TYR A 202 -0.15 -6.91 -3.71
N ASP A 203 -1.12 -7.75 -4.11
CA ASP A 203 -1.93 -7.58 -5.30
C ASP A 203 -3.42 -7.52 -4.90
N MET A 204 -4.06 -6.38 -5.12
CA MET A 204 -5.42 -6.09 -4.65
C MET A 204 -6.32 -5.52 -5.73
N GLU A 205 -7.52 -6.10 -5.87
CA GLU A 205 -8.62 -5.53 -6.66
C GLU A 205 -9.28 -4.37 -5.94
N ARG A 206 -9.45 -3.26 -6.67
CA ARG A 206 -10.11 -2.04 -6.20
C ARG A 206 -10.99 -1.41 -7.27
N PRO A 207 -11.90 -0.49 -6.89
CA PRO A 207 -12.68 0.28 -7.86
C PRO A 207 -11.83 1.01 -8.89
N GLU A 208 -10.63 1.48 -8.52
CA GLU A 208 -9.71 2.13 -9.46
C GLU A 208 -8.90 1.18 -10.36
N GLY A 209 -8.95 -0.13 -10.11
CA GLY A 209 -8.19 -1.15 -10.87
C GLY A 209 -7.37 -2.08 -9.98
N LEU A 210 -6.38 -2.73 -10.59
CA LEU A 210 -5.48 -3.68 -9.92
C LEU A 210 -4.32 -2.94 -9.28
N ARG A 211 -4.29 -2.87 -7.94
CA ARG A 211 -3.12 -2.37 -7.20
C ARG A 211 -2.10 -3.47 -7.03
N ARG A 212 -0.86 -3.22 -7.44
CA ARG A 212 0.29 -4.10 -7.24
C ARG A 212 1.37 -3.31 -6.54
N ASP A 213 1.25 -3.15 -5.22
CA ASP A 213 2.12 -2.22 -4.50
C ASP A 213 3.21 -2.98 -3.74
N VAL A 214 4.40 -2.39 -3.70
CA VAL A 214 5.51 -2.78 -2.81
C VAL A 214 5.74 -1.65 -1.81
N LEU A 215 5.62 -2.00 -0.53
CA LEU A 215 5.78 -1.09 0.60
C LEU A 215 7.17 -1.27 1.21
N TYR A 216 8.00 -0.24 1.11
CA TYR A 216 9.27 -0.14 1.83
C TYR A 216 9.00 0.37 3.24
N CYS A 217 9.14 -0.51 4.22
CA CYS A 217 8.82 -0.22 5.61
C CYS A 217 10.09 0.17 6.36
N TYR A 218 10.00 1.26 7.11
CA TYR A 218 11.09 1.78 7.93
C TYR A 218 10.64 1.90 9.38
N ASP A 219 11.57 1.71 10.30
CA ASP A 219 11.37 2.01 11.72
C ASP A 219 12.30 3.16 12.14
N LEU A 220 11.80 4.01 13.02
CA LEU A 220 12.59 5.06 13.68
C LEU A 220 12.17 5.20 15.15
N GLU A 221 13.11 4.93 16.05
CA GLU A 221 12.96 5.29 17.45
C GLU A 221 13.14 6.80 17.62
N LEU A 222 12.05 7.47 17.96
CA LEU A 222 11.97 8.92 18.08
C LEU A 222 12.44 9.36 19.48
N PRO A 223 13.10 10.53 19.59
CA PRO A 223 13.34 11.18 20.87
C PRO A 223 12.02 11.48 21.60
N ASP A 224 12.03 11.40 22.94
CA ASP A 224 10.86 11.71 23.77
C ASP A 224 10.38 13.16 23.63
N ASP A 225 11.26 14.08 23.22
CA ASP A 225 10.97 15.50 22.99
C ASP A 225 10.53 15.81 21.56
N PHE A 226 10.52 14.82 20.65
CA PHE A 226 9.98 14.99 19.31
C PHE A 226 8.46 14.81 19.31
N THR A 227 7.76 15.81 18.76
CA THR A 227 6.31 15.74 18.48
C THR A 227 6.08 16.10 17.02
N PRO A 228 5.50 15.19 16.20
CA PRO A 228 5.23 15.48 14.80
C PRO A 228 4.18 16.58 14.65
N GLN A 229 4.29 17.35 13.57
CA GLN A 229 3.37 18.43 13.25
C GLN A 229 2.89 18.29 11.81
N ALA A 230 1.58 18.43 11.60
CA ALA A 230 1.01 18.42 10.26
C ALA A 230 1.42 19.70 9.53
N ALA A 231 2.30 19.59 8.53
CA ALA A 231 2.92 20.76 7.89
C ALA A 231 2.34 21.11 6.51
N ASP A 232 1.77 20.15 5.79
CA ASP A 232 1.32 20.31 4.40
C ASP A 232 -0.22 20.18 4.21
N GLY A 233 -0.96 19.88 5.28
CA GLY A 233 -2.41 19.69 5.27
C GLY A 233 -2.87 18.30 4.81
N GLU A 234 -1.93 17.37 4.58
CA GLU A 234 -2.20 15.98 4.24
C GLU A 234 -2.58 15.14 5.47
N VAL A 235 -2.09 15.55 6.65
CA VAL A 235 -2.40 15.01 7.97
C VAL A 235 -3.28 15.98 8.75
N GLU A 236 -4.31 15.46 9.41
CA GLU A 236 -5.18 16.26 10.29
C GLU A 236 -4.59 16.39 11.69
N ALA A 237 -4.10 15.26 12.24
CA ALA A 237 -3.57 15.19 13.58
C ALA A 237 -2.65 13.98 13.74
N PHE A 238 -1.80 14.02 14.76
CA PHE A 238 -1.00 12.89 15.20
C PHE A 238 -1.45 12.43 16.59
N ILE A 239 -1.50 11.11 16.79
CA ILE A 239 -1.89 10.48 18.05
C ILE A 239 -0.78 9.53 18.46
N LEU A 240 -0.27 9.68 19.67
CA LEU A 240 0.65 8.72 20.26
C LEU A 240 -0.15 7.63 20.97
N MET A 241 -0.07 6.39 20.46
CA MET A 241 -0.90 5.27 20.93
C MET A 241 -0.02 4.13 21.46
N PRO A 242 -0.41 3.46 22.56
CA PRO A 242 0.25 2.22 22.98
C PRO A 242 0.16 1.17 21.86
N ALA A 243 1.27 0.54 21.50
CA ALA A 243 1.30 -0.48 20.45
C ALA A 243 0.32 -1.63 20.75
N ALA A 244 0.19 -1.99 22.03
CA ALA A 244 -0.72 -3.03 22.50
C ALA A 244 -2.23 -2.73 22.27
N ALA A 245 -2.60 -1.47 22.02
CA ALA A 245 -3.97 -1.08 21.72
C ALA A 245 -4.33 -1.24 20.23
N LEU A 246 -3.32 -1.25 19.34
CA LEU A 246 -3.52 -1.28 17.90
C LEU A 246 -4.27 -2.51 17.40
N PRO A 247 -4.01 -3.76 17.87
CA PRO A 247 -4.73 -4.93 17.38
C PRO A 247 -6.25 -4.78 17.52
N ALA A 248 -6.73 -4.30 18.67
CA ALA A 248 -8.15 -4.07 18.90
C ALA A 248 -8.73 -3.00 17.97
N ILE A 249 -8.01 -1.90 17.73
CA ILE A 249 -8.42 -0.83 16.82
C ILE A 249 -8.52 -1.33 15.38
N MET A 250 -7.52 -2.10 14.94
CA MET A 250 -7.41 -2.66 13.59
C MET A 250 -8.53 -3.65 13.30
N THR A 251 -8.94 -4.45 14.29
CA THR A 251 -9.96 -5.50 14.10
C THR A 251 -11.39 -5.06 14.42
N ALA A 252 -11.58 -3.88 15.02
CA ALA A 252 -12.91 -3.38 15.38
C ALA A 252 -13.70 -2.82 14.20
N GLY A 253 -13.05 -2.50 13.08
CA GLY A 253 -13.70 -1.90 11.92
C GLY A 253 -12.69 -1.47 10.86
N ASP A 254 -13.00 -0.41 10.11
CA ASP A 254 -12.22 0.07 8.97
C ASP A 254 -11.44 1.36 9.27
N ALA A 255 -11.15 1.64 10.54
CA ALA A 255 -10.52 2.88 10.99
C ALA A 255 -9.09 3.06 10.48
N VAL A 256 -8.39 1.97 10.13
CA VAL A 256 -7.01 2.00 9.63
C VAL A 256 -7.00 1.85 8.12
N LYS A 257 -6.16 2.63 7.43
CA LYS A 257 -5.97 2.48 5.98
C LYS A 257 -5.49 1.06 5.68
N PHE A 258 -6.15 0.41 4.72
CA PHE A 258 -6.01 -1.02 4.46
C PHE A 258 -4.57 -1.56 4.45
N ASN A 259 -3.66 -0.92 3.72
CA ASN A 259 -2.29 -1.40 3.56
C ASN A 259 -1.38 -0.99 4.73
N VAL A 260 -1.81 -0.02 5.54
CA VAL A 260 -1.19 0.31 6.82
C VAL A 260 -1.38 -0.83 7.81
N ASN A 261 -2.48 -1.59 7.72
CA ASN A 261 -2.63 -2.79 8.53
C ASN A 261 -1.46 -3.77 8.30
N LEU A 262 -0.96 -3.91 7.07
CA LEU A 262 0.16 -4.80 6.77
C LEU A 262 1.43 -4.34 7.50
N VAL A 263 1.74 -3.05 7.39
CA VAL A 263 2.92 -2.42 8.01
C VAL A 263 2.85 -2.51 9.54
N LEU A 264 1.67 -2.28 10.12
CA LEU A 264 1.46 -2.37 11.56
C LEU A 264 1.55 -3.81 12.05
N ILE A 265 0.97 -4.80 11.35
CA ILE A 265 1.09 -6.21 11.74
C ILE A 265 2.57 -6.63 11.73
N ASP A 266 3.31 -6.31 10.68
CA ASP A 266 4.76 -6.56 10.61
C ASP A 266 5.50 -5.95 11.80
N PHE A 267 5.25 -4.66 12.10
CA PHE A 267 5.85 -3.98 13.25
C PHE A 267 5.54 -4.69 14.58
N LEU A 268 4.27 -4.97 14.84
CA LEU A 268 3.81 -5.59 16.08
C LEU A 268 4.43 -6.98 16.27
N LEU A 269 4.62 -7.74 15.19
CA LEU A 269 5.29 -9.04 15.20
C LEU A 269 6.79 -8.92 15.47
N ARG A 270 7.50 -8.01 14.78
CA ARG A 270 8.95 -7.82 14.95
C ARG A 270 9.31 -7.32 16.36
N HIS A 271 8.45 -6.51 16.96
CA HIS A 271 8.65 -5.96 18.31
C HIS A 271 8.02 -6.79 19.43
N GLY A 272 7.44 -7.96 19.13
CA GLY A 272 6.89 -8.87 20.13
C GLY A 272 5.67 -8.32 20.88
N VAL A 273 4.89 -7.44 20.24
CA VAL A 273 3.65 -6.89 20.80
C VAL A 273 2.48 -7.88 20.60
N ILE A 274 2.54 -8.66 19.52
CA ILE A 274 1.63 -9.79 19.26
C ILE A 274 2.45 -11.04 18.95
N ASP A 275 1.89 -12.19 19.28
CA ASP A 275 2.47 -13.50 18.96
C ASP A 275 2.02 -13.98 17.57
N ASP A 276 2.83 -14.83 16.94
CA ASP A 276 2.46 -15.58 15.73
C ASP A 276 2.86 -17.04 15.91
N LEU A 277 2.16 -17.71 16.82
CA LEU A 277 2.48 -19.07 17.28
C LEU A 277 2.52 -20.09 16.14
N THR A 278 1.74 -19.85 15.07
CA THR A 278 1.66 -20.74 13.91
C THR A 278 2.52 -20.27 12.72
N GLY A 279 3.11 -19.07 12.80
CA GLY A 279 3.81 -18.41 11.70
C GLY A 279 2.89 -17.97 10.54
N ALA A 280 1.57 -17.97 10.74
CA ALA A 280 0.61 -17.72 9.66
C ALA A 280 0.63 -16.25 9.21
N LEU A 281 0.79 -15.32 10.15
CA LEU A 281 0.81 -13.89 9.84
C LEU A 281 2.08 -13.52 9.07
N ARG A 282 3.26 -13.97 9.52
CA ARG A 282 4.53 -13.75 8.81
C ARG A 282 4.53 -14.34 7.41
N ARG A 283 4.03 -15.58 7.26
CA ARG A 283 3.89 -16.22 5.93
C ARG A 283 2.95 -15.44 5.02
N ALA A 284 1.82 -14.95 5.54
CA ALA A 284 0.85 -14.19 4.76
C ALA A 284 1.39 -12.81 4.33
N LEU A 285 2.21 -12.17 5.16
CA LEU A 285 2.90 -10.91 4.81
C LEU A 285 4.06 -11.12 3.82
N GLY A 286 4.58 -12.33 3.67
CA GLY A 286 5.75 -12.62 2.84
C GLY A 286 7.06 -12.08 3.44
N VAL A 287 7.11 -11.88 4.76
CA VAL A 287 8.29 -11.42 5.50
C VAL A 287 8.86 -12.56 6.36
N SER A 288 10.19 -12.65 6.46
CA SER A 288 10.90 -13.66 7.27
C SER A 288 11.11 -13.18 8.70
#